data_AF-L5NPN7-F1
#
_entry.id   AF-L5NPN7-F1
#
_cell.length_a   1.000
_cell.length_b   1.000
_cell.length_c   1.000
_cell.angle_alpha   90.00
_cell.angle_beta   90.00
_cell.angle_gamma   90.00
#
_symmetry.space_group_name_H-M   'P 1'
#
loop_
_entity.id
_entity.type
_entity.pdbx_description
1 polymer ?
#
loop_
_entity_poly.entity_id
_entity_poly.type
_entity_poly.pdbx_seq_one_letter_code
_entity_poly.pdbx_strand_id
1 'polypeptide(L)' 'ADAGLGLRATADSLGLDFVSLGTQPVAVLANPARIEKPGVDSLRDALAASDDAFADLAGFERGQTPR' A
#
# COMPACT_ATOMS: atom_id res chain seq x y z
N ALA A 1 5.00 -11.61 26.01
CA ALA A 1 5.32 -10.61 24.98
C ALA A 1 4.37 -9.47 25.20
N ASP A 2 4.91 -8.27 25.42
CA ASP A 2 4.15 -7.13 25.93
C ASP A 2 3.73 -6.15 24.81
N ALA A 3 4.33 -6.28 23.63
CA ALA A 3 3.98 -5.56 22.42
C ALA A 3 4.26 -6.42 21.18
N GLY A 4 3.60 -6.09 20.06
CA GLY A 4 3.83 -6.68 18.74
C GLY A 4 4.19 -5.61 17.71
N LEU A 5 4.97 -5.99 16.69
CA LEU A 5 5.25 -5.15 15.53
C LEU A 5 4.38 -5.60 14.36
N GLY A 6 3.62 -4.67 13.79
CA GLY A 6 2.71 -4.95 12.68
C GLY A 6 2.28 -3.68 11.94
N LEU A 7 1.56 -3.88 10.84
CA LEU A 7 0.97 -2.80 10.07
C LEU A 7 -0.32 -2.30 10.73
N ARG A 8 -0.65 -1.02 10.51
CA ARG A 8 -1.90 -0.42 11.03
C ARG A 8 -3.13 -1.22 10.61
N ALA A 9 -3.18 -1.72 9.38
CA ALA A 9 -4.27 -2.56 8.88
C ALA A 9 -4.50 -3.81 9.75
N THR A 10 -3.44 -4.41 10.29
CA THR A 10 -3.56 -5.58 11.17
C THR A 10 -4.09 -5.19 12.55
N ALA A 11 -3.61 -4.08 13.11
CA ALA A 11 -4.12 -3.58 14.39
C ALA A 11 -5.60 -3.22 14.30
N ASP A 12 -6.02 -2.54 13.23
CA ASP A 12 -7.41 -2.19 12.94
C ASP A 12 -8.30 -3.43 12.82
N SER A 13 -7.90 -4.42 12.02
CA SER A 13 -8.63 -5.69 11.86
C SER A 13 -8.76 -6.49 13.16
N LEU A 14 -7.86 -6.30 14.12
CA LEU A 14 -7.88 -6.99 15.41
C LEU A 14 -8.47 -6.13 16.53
N GLY A 15 -8.89 -4.89 16.25
CA GLY A 15 -9.40 -3.95 17.25
C GLY A 15 -8.37 -3.59 18.32
N LEU A 16 -7.09 -3.54 17.96
CA LEU A 16 -5.97 -3.24 18.85
C LEU A 16 -5.57 -1.76 18.76
N ASP A 17 -5.07 -1.22 19.86
CA ASP A 17 -4.39 0.08 19.85
C ASP A 17 -3.14 0.03 18.96
N PHE A 18 -2.86 1.15 18.28
CA PHE A 18 -1.74 1.25 17.34
C PHE A 18 -0.90 2.51 17.56
N VAL A 19 0.43 2.32 17.59
CA VAL A 19 1.41 3.40 17.61
C VAL A 19 2.21 3.36 16.31
N SER A 20 2.21 4.47 15.55
CA SER A 20 3.00 4.56 14.32
C SER A 20 4.48 4.71 14.63
N LEU A 21 5.31 3.84 14.04
CA LEU A 21 6.78 3.89 14.14
C LEU A 21 7.44 4.41 12.86
N GLY A 22 6.69 4.55 11.76
CA GLY A 22 7.18 4.97 10.45
C GLY A 22 6.30 4.46 9.30
N THR A 23 6.76 4.66 8.08
CA THR A 23 6.08 4.21 6.85
C THR A 23 6.88 3.07 6.21
N GLN A 24 6.19 2.02 5.78
CA GLN A 24 6.79 0.92 5.01
C GLN A 24 6.50 1.12 3.51
N PRO A 25 7.51 1.22 2.63
CA PRO A 25 7.28 1.36 1.20
C PRO A 25 6.70 0.06 0.61
N VAL A 26 5.71 0.20 -0.29
CA VAL A 26 5.10 -0.90 -1.03
C VAL A 26 5.21 -0.60 -2.53
N ALA A 27 5.64 -1.60 -3.31
CA ALA A 27 5.77 -1.49 -4.76
C ALA A 27 4.96 -2.58 -5.45
N VAL A 28 4.27 -2.21 -6.54
CA VAL A 28 3.60 -3.15 -7.43
C VAL A 28 4.58 -3.54 -8.53
N LEU A 29 4.89 -4.82 -8.62
CA LEU A 29 5.84 -5.35 -9.61
C LEU A 29 5.09 -6.11 -10.70
N ALA A 30 5.41 -5.82 -11.95
CA ALA A 30 4.97 -6.58 -13.11
C ALA A 30 6.09 -7.50 -13.62
N ASN A 31 5.72 -8.59 -14.29
CA ASN A 31 6.71 -9.41 -14.99
C ASN A 31 7.34 -8.54 -16.13
N PRO A 32 8.67 -8.34 -16.12
CA PRO A 32 9.32 -7.43 -17.07
C PRO A 32 9.15 -7.86 -18.54
N ALA A 33 8.92 -9.15 -18.80
CA ALA A 33 8.72 -9.67 -20.14
C ALA A 33 7.26 -9.57 -20.64
N ARG A 34 6.35 -8.97 -19.86
CA ARG A 34 4.90 -8.93 -20.15
C ARG A 34 4.27 -7.57 -19.85
N ILE A 35 5.07 -6.51 -19.83
CA ILE A 35 4.64 -5.16 -19.46
C ILE A 35 3.77 -4.50 -20.54
N GLU A 36 3.88 -4.97 -21.79
CA GLU A 36 3.18 -4.43 -22.96
C GLU A 36 1.70 -4.83 -23.06
N LYS A 37 1.20 -5.61 -22.09
CA LYS A 37 -0.21 -6.00 -22.07
C LYS A 37 -1.09 -4.80 -21.76
N PRO A 38 -2.20 -4.59 -22.50
CA PRO A 38 -3.15 -3.51 -22.20
C PRO A 38 -3.63 -3.49 -20.75
N GLY A 39 -3.84 -4.66 -20.14
CA GLY A 39 -4.23 -4.74 -18.73
C GLY A 39 -3.18 -4.25 -17.73
N VAL A 40 -1.89 -4.31 -18.07
CA VAL A 40 -0.82 -3.73 -17.22
C VAL A 40 -0.85 -2.21 -17.30
N ASP A 41 -1.11 -1.67 -18.49
CA ASP A 41 -1.25 -0.22 -18.71
C ASP A 41 -2.49 0.32 -17.98
N SER A 42 -3.65 -0.35 -18.13
CA SER A 42 -4.86 0.01 -17.39
C SER A 42 -4.68 -0.07 -15.87
N LEU A 43 -3.91 -1.04 -15.36
CA LEU A 43 -3.60 -1.12 -13.92
C LEU A 43 -2.71 0.05 -13.47
N ARG A 44 -1.71 0.41 -14.28
CA ARG A 44 -0.85 1.57 -14.01
C ARG A 44 -1.68 2.86 -13.93
N ASP A 45 -2.58 3.08 -14.88
CA ASP A 45 -3.45 4.25 -14.92
C ASP A 45 -4.42 4.26 -13.73
N ALA A 46 -5.00 3.11 -13.39
CA ALA A 46 -5.87 2.99 -12.22
C ALA A 46 -5.11 3.37 -10.93
N LEU A 47 -3.92 2.82 -10.70
CA LEU A 47 -3.07 3.17 -9.56
C LEU A 47 -2.69 4.67 -9.56
N ALA A 48 -2.49 5.26 -10.74
CA ALA A 48 -2.21 6.69 -10.87
C ALA A 48 -3.38 7.56 -10.40
N ALA A 49 -4.62 7.11 -10.57
CA ALA A 49 -5.85 7.84 -10.24
C ALA A 49 -6.47 7.48 -8.86
N SER A 50 -5.89 6.54 -8.11
CA SER A 50 -6.52 5.91 -6.94
C SER A 50 -6.24 6.59 -5.59
N ASP A 51 -6.02 7.92 -5.54
CA ASP A 51 -5.75 8.62 -4.28
C ASP A 51 -6.84 8.38 -3.23
N ASP A 52 -8.10 8.52 -3.63
CA ASP A 52 -9.26 8.34 -2.74
C ASP A 52 -9.38 6.88 -2.26
N ALA A 53 -9.06 5.91 -3.12
CA ALA A 53 -9.14 4.49 -2.77
C ALA A 53 -8.12 4.09 -1.69
N PHE A 54 -6.98 4.78 -1.59
CA PHE A 54 -6.01 4.54 -0.52
C PHE A 54 -6.48 5.10 0.82
N ALA A 55 -7.29 6.18 0.82
CA ALA A 55 -7.81 6.79 2.04
C ALA A 55 -8.77 5.86 2.81
N ASP A 56 -9.45 4.97 2.08
CA ASP A 56 -10.35 3.96 2.66
C ASP A 56 -9.60 2.75 3.27
N LEU A 57 -8.31 2.62 3.01
CA LEU A 57 -7.50 1.50 3.48
C LEU A 57 -6.69 1.92 4.72
N ALA A 58 -6.94 1.26 5.86
CA ALA A 58 -6.32 1.59 7.14
C ALA A 58 -4.78 1.56 7.07
N GLY A 59 -4.16 2.75 7.13
CA GLY A 59 -2.71 2.91 7.14
C GLY A 59 -2.04 2.84 5.77
N PHE A 60 -2.81 2.92 4.70
CA PHE A 60 -2.27 3.16 3.37
C PHE A 60 -2.27 4.66 3.10
N GLU A 61 -1.17 5.10 2.51
CA GLU A 61 -1.01 6.47 2.03
C GLU A 61 -0.25 6.41 0.71
N ARG A 62 -0.45 7.41 -0.14
CA ARG A 62 0.32 7.48 -1.38
C ARG A 62 1.77 7.81 -1.06
N GLY A 63 2.62 6.81 -1.26
CA GLY A 63 4.06 6.95 -1.08
C GLY A 63 4.63 8.01 -2.03
N GLN A 64 5.52 8.84 -1.49
CA GLN A 64 6.38 9.69 -2.31
C GLN A 64 7.35 8.79 -3.07
N THR A 65 7.62 9.07 -4.35
CA THR A 65 8.66 8.33 -5.08
C THR A 65 9.96 8.39 -4.27
N PRO A 66 10.58 7.23 -3.93
CA PRO A 66 11.81 7.24 -3.16
C PRO A 66 12.86 8.05 -3.93
N ARG A 67 13.52 8.98 -3.22
CA ARG A 67 14.66 9.75 -3.75
C ARG A 67 15.84 8.85 -4.06
#